data_AF-A0A560GM54-F1
#
_entry.id   AF-A0A560GM54-F1
#
_cell.length_a   1.000
_cell.length_b   1.000
_cell.length_c   1.000
_cell.angle_alpha   90.00
_cell.angle_beta   90.00
_cell.angle_gamma   90.00
#
_symmetry.space_group_name_H-M   'P 1'
#
loop_
_entity.id
_entity.type
_entity.pdbx_description
1 polymer ?
#
loop_
_entity_poly.entity_id
_entity_poly.type
_entity_poly.pdbx_seq_one_letter_code
_entity_poly.pdbx_strand_id
1 'polypeptide(L)' 'MNSLLFLIPAALLLGGLGLCAFLWAVRDGQFEDLDGSATRILYEDETPLPKRHT' A
#
# COMPACT_ATOMS: atom_id res chain seq x y z
N MET A 1 16.04 24.97 26.15
CA MET A 1 16.80 24.92 24.88
C MET A 1 17.59 23.62 24.67
N ASN A 2 17.56 22.66 25.60
CA ASN A 2 18.29 21.38 25.47
C ASN A 2 17.48 20.28 24.75
N SER A 3 16.15 20.36 24.73
CA SER A 3 15.30 19.31 24.16
C SER A 3 15.43 19.17 22.65
N LEU A 4 15.73 20.27 21.93
CA LEU A 4 15.95 20.25 20.49
C LEU A 4 17.12 19.34 20.08
N LEU A 5 18.15 19.22 20.92
CA LEU A 5 19.28 18.32 20.67
C LEU A 5 18.88 16.85 20.60
N PHE A 6 17.79 16.47 21.27
CA PHE A 6 17.24 15.11 21.22
C PHE A 6 16.09 14.97 20.22
N LEU A 7 15.24 16.00 20.10
CA LEU A 7 14.10 16.00 19.20
C LEU A 7 14.51 16.02 17.73
N ILE A 8 15.57 16.76 17.35
CA ILE A 8 16.01 16.84 15.95
C ILE A 8 16.51 15.47 15.46
N PRO A 9 17.45 14.77 16.14
CA PRO A 9 17.85 13.43 15.74
C PRO A 9 16.69 12.42 15.77
N ALA A 10 15.83 12.48 16.80
CA ALA A 10 14.68 11.60 16.89
C ALA A 10 13.71 11.79 15.71
N ALA A 11 13.42 13.03 15.32
CA ALA A 11 12.56 13.35 14.19
C ALA A 11 13.19 12.91 12.85
N LEU A 12 14.49 13.13 12.66
CA LEU A 12 15.21 12.66 11.48
C LEU A 12 15.22 11.13 11.37
N LEU A 13 15.41 10.42 12.48
CA LEU A 13 15.32 8.96 12.52
C LEU A 13 13.91 8.48 12.19
N LEU A 14 12.88 9.07 12.81
CA LEU A 14 11.48 8.71 12.54
C LEU A 14 11.10 8.99 11.07
N GLY A 15 11.47 10.16 10.55
CA GLY A 15 11.23 10.51 9.15
C GLY A 15 12.00 9.60 8.19
N GLY A 16 13.26 9.31 8.50
CA GLY A 16 14.09 8.39 7.72
C GLY A 16 13.55 6.96 7.72
N LEU A 17 13.15 6.43 8.87
CA LEU A 17 12.52 5.11 8.99
C LEU A 17 11.21 5.05 8.18
N GLY A 18 10.37 6.07 8.29
CA GLY A 18 9.13 6.17 7.51
C GLY A 18 9.39 6.20 6.01
N LEU A 19 10.38 6.99 5.57
CA LEU A 19 10.77 7.07 4.17
C LEU A 19 11.34 5.73 3.66
N CYS A 20 12.22 5.08 4.42
CA CYS A 20 12.76 3.77 4.07
C CYS A 20 11.66 2.71 3.98
N ALA A 21 10.72 2.69 4.93
CA ALA A 21 9.58 1.77 4.91
C ALA A 21 8.68 2.02 3.69
N PHE A 22 8.41 3.28 3.36
CA PHE A 22 7.64 3.67 2.18
C PHE A 22 8.31 3.21 0.89
N LEU A 23 9.61 3.50 0.71
CA LEU A 23 10.35 3.07 -0.46
C LEU A 23 10.45 1.55 -0.58
N TRP A 24 10.57 0.83 0.54
CA TRP A 24 10.53 -0.63 0.56
C TRP A 24 9.16 -1.16 0.10
N ALA A 25 8.06 -0.60 0.59
CA ALA A 25 6.71 -1.01 0.21
C ALA A 25 6.40 -0.76 -1.28
N VAL A 26 6.87 0.37 -1.83
CA VAL A 26 6.76 0.66 -3.28
C VAL A 26 7.59 -0.33 -4.09
N ARG A 27 8.81 -0.65 -3.66
CA ARG A 27 9.69 -1.59 -4.35
C ARG A 27 9.16 -3.04 -4.32
N ASP A 28 8.43 -3.41 -3.27
CA ASP A 28 7.88 -4.76 -3.09
C ASP A 28 6.67 -5.06 -4.00
N GLY A 29 6.23 -4.09 -4.82
CA GLY A 29 5.14 -4.30 -5.77
C GLY A 29 3.75 -4.43 -5.11
N GLN A 30 3.63 -4.13 -3.82
CA GLN A 30 2.36 -4.19 -3.06
C GLN A 30 1.24 -3.31 -3.65
N PHE A 31 1.58 -2.34 -4.49
CA PHE A 31 0.63 -1.48 -5.18
C PHE A 31 0.14 -2.07 -6.52
N GLU A 32 0.81 -3.06 -7.10
CA GLU A 32 0.37 -3.69 -8.36
C GLU A 32 -0.91 -4.54 -8.16
N ASP A 33 -1.11 -5.10 -6.95
CA ASP A 33 -2.31 -5.90 -6.63
C ASP A 33 -3.56 -5.04 -6.34
N LEU A 34 -3.38 -3.77 -5.99
CA LEU A 34 -4.49 -2.82 -5.80
C LEU A 34 -5.17 -2.48 -7.14
N ASP A 35 -4.40 -2.32 -8.23
CA ASP A 35 -4.93 -2.09 -9.57
C ASP A 35 -5.69 -3.31 -10.12
N GLY A 36 -5.21 -4.52 -9.82
CA GLY A 36 -5.88 -5.78 -10.18
C GLY A 36 -7.21 -6.01 -9.46
N SER A 37 -7.28 -5.66 -8.17
CA SER A 37 -8.48 -5.83 -7.34
C SER A 37 -9.59 -4.82 -7.66
N ALA A 38 -9.23 -3.56 -7.92
CA ALA A 38 -10.20 -2.52 -8.30
C ALA A 38 -10.85 -2.81 -9.66
N THR A 39 -10.08 -3.37 -10.59
CA THR A 39 -10.59 -3.77 -11.91
C THR A 39 -11.61 -4.90 -11.80
N ARG A 40 -11.38 -5.92 -10.96
CA ARG A 40 -12.35 -7.02 -10.82
C ARG A 40 -13.71 -6.55 -10.31
N ILE A 41 -13.74 -5.75 -9.23
CA ILE A 41 -15.01 -5.31 -8.63
C ILE A 41 -15.88 -4.51 -9.61
N LEU A 42 -15.29 -3.75 -10.53
CA LEU A 42 -16.05 -2.97 -11.51
C LEU A 42 -16.63 -3.81 -12.66
N TYR A 43 -16.04 -4.98 -12.95
CA TYR A 43 -16.40 -5.82 -14.11
C TYR A 43 -16.98 -7.19 -13.73
N GLU A 44 -17.04 -7.55 -12.44
CA GLU A 44 -17.47 -8.89 -11.99
C GLU A 44 -18.97 -9.15 -12.20
N ASP A 45 -19.79 -8.10 -12.28
CA ASP A 45 -21.23 -8.17 -12.55
C ASP A 45 -21.57 -8.69 -13.97
N GLU A 46 -20.60 -8.77 -14.89
CA GLU A 46 -20.84 -9.21 -16.28
C GLU A 46 -20.61 -10.72 -16.49
N THR A 47 -20.21 -11.49 -15.47
CA THR A 47 -20.03 -12.94 -15.64
C THR A 47 -21.38 -13.67 -15.63
N PRO A 48 -21.80 -14.28 -16.76
CA PRO A 48 -23.05 -15.04 -16.80
C PRO A 48 -22.89 -16.28 -15.92
N LEU A 49 -23.76 -16.42 -14.92
CA LEU A 49 -23.83 -17.63 -14.10
C LEU A 49 -23.95 -18.86 -15.04
N PRO A 50 -23.13 -19.91 -14.85
CA PRO A 50 -23.19 -21.09 -15.69
C PRO A 50 -24.59 -21.69 -15.60
N LYS A 51 -25.27 -21.79 -16.75
CA LYS A 51 -26.56 -22.47 -16.84
C LYS A 51 -26.37 -23.91 -16.38
N ARG A 52 -26.82 -24.19 -15.16
CA ARG A 52 -26.89 -25.54 -14.61
C ARG A 52 -27.88 -26.33 -15.45
N HIS A 53 -27.37 -27.12 -16.39
CA HIS A 53 -28.16 -28.14 -17.08
C HIS A 53 -28.43 -29.27 -16.08
N THR A 54 -29.63 -29.25 -15.50
CA THR A 54 -30.29 -30.42 -14.90
C THR A 54 -31.31 -30.96 -15.87
#